data_AF-A0ABD5TYI2-F1
#
_entry.id   AF-A0ABD5TYI2-F1
#
_cell.length_a   1.000
_cell.length_b   1.000
_cell.length_c   1.000
_cell.angle_alpha   90.00
_cell.angle_beta   90.00
_cell.angle_gamma   90.00
#
_symmetry.space_group_name_H-M   'P 1'
#
loop_
_entity.id
_entity.type
_entity.pdbx_description
1 polymer ?
#
loop_
_entity_poly.entity_id
_entity_poly.type
_entity_poly.pdbx_seq_one_letter_code
_entity_poly.pdbx_strand_id
1 'polypeptide(L)' 'MPADDYLDATTAAFVGVFVAGLFGFAALLAYVAAGDLIPAVRALSGALAGLGVVFLLLSLAAAALLAR' A
#
# COMPACT_ATOMS: atom_id res chain seq x y z
N MET A 1 -6.82 -26.56 -0.18
CA MET A 1 -6.59 -25.83 -1.45
C MET A 1 -5.09 -25.70 -1.62
N PRO A 2 -4.54 -25.97 -2.81
CA PRO A 2 -3.15 -25.67 -3.12
C PRO A 2 -2.88 -24.17 -2.96
N ALA A 3 -1.69 -23.80 -2.49
CA ALA A 3 -1.32 -22.40 -2.24
C ALA A 3 -1.25 -21.57 -3.54
N ASP A 4 -1.06 -22.29 -4.64
CA ASP A 4 -0.92 -21.80 -6.01
C ASP A 4 -2.19 -21.08 -6.49
N ASP A 5 -3.36 -21.42 -5.92
CA ASP A 5 -4.65 -20.80 -6.24
C ASP A 5 -4.70 -19.29 -5.93
N TYR A 6 -3.79 -18.78 -5.09
CA TYR A 6 -3.70 -17.36 -4.73
C TYR A 6 -2.65 -16.59 -5.56
N LEU A 7 -1.90 -17.28 -6.44
CA LEU A 7 -0.86 -16.69 -7.29
C LEU A 7 -1.42 -16.23 -8.64
N ASP A 8 -2.56 -15.55 -8.61
CA ASP A 8 -3.22 -15.00 -9.79
C ASP A 8 -3.17 -13.46 -9.83
N ALA A 9 -3.39 -12.90 -11.01
CA ALA A 9 -3.32 -11.45 -11.24
C ALA A 9 -4.36 -10.66 -10.43
N THR A 10 -5.55 -11.22 -10.22
CA THR A 10 -6.65 -10.58 -9.47
C THR A 10 -6.29 -10.50 -7.99
N THR A 11 -5.82 -11.61 -7.42
CA THR A 11 -5.38 -11.66 -6.02
C THR A 11 -4.19 -10.73 -5.80
N ALA A 12 -3.21 -10.73 -6.70
CA ALA A 12 -2.07 -9.82 -6.64
C ALA A 12 -2.53 -8.35 -6.61
N ALA A 13 -3.39 -7.94 -7.53
CA ALA A 13 -3.90 -6.56 -7.61
C ALA A 13 -4.73 -6.18 -6.37
N PHE A 14 -5.60 -7.08 -5.89
CA PHE A 14 -6.40 -6.86 -4.69
C PHE A 14 -5.51 -6.60 -3.46
N VAL A 15 -4.50 -7.45 -3.25
CA VAL A 15 -3.57 -7.30 -2.13
C VAL A 15 -2.83 -5.97 -2.21
N GLY A 16 -2.41 -5.54 -3.40
CA GLY A 16 -1.76 -4.24 -3.59
C GLY A 16 -2.65 -3.06 -3.19
N VAL A 17 -3.89 -3.04 -3.68
CA VAL A 17 -4.86 -1.99 -3.35
C VAL A 17 -5.18 -1.99 -1.86
N PHE A 18 -5.36 -3.18 -1.26
CA PHE A 18 -5.65 -3.31 0.17
C PHE A 18 -4.51 -2.78 1.05
N VAL A 19 -3.27 -3.22 0.78
CA VAL A 19 -2.09 -2.80 1.54
C VAL A 19 -1.83 -1.30 1.34
N ALA A 20 -1.95 -0.79 0.11
CA ALA A 20 -1.84 0.63 -0.17
C ALA A 20 -2.90 1.45 0.58
N GLY A 21 -4.13 0.96 0.64
CA GLY A 21 -5.22 1.55 1.42
C GLY A 21 -4.92 1.61 2.92
N LEU A 22 -4.39 0.53 3.50
CA LEU A 22 -3.99 0.50 4.92
C LEU A 22 -2.90 1.54 5.22
N PHE A 23 -1.87 1.60 4.39
CA PHE A 23 -0.79 2.59 4.55
C PHE A 23 -1.28 4.02 4.35
N GLY A 24 -2.13 4.26 3.36
CA GLY A 24 -2.76 5.56 3.14
C GLY A 24 -3.64 5.99 4.31
N PHE A 25 -4.41 5.06 4.88
CA PHE A 25 -5.21 5.31 6.07
C PHE A 25 -4.35 5.64 7.30
N ALA A 26 -3.28 4.86 7.54
CA ALA A 26 -2.33 5.14 8.61
C ALA A 26 -1.63 6.50 8.43
N ALA A 27 -1.25 6.85 7.20
CA ALA A 27 -0.68 8.15 6.86
C ALA A 27 -1.65 9.29 7.18
N LEU A 28 -2.93 9.14 6.83
CA LEU A 28 -3.98 10.11 7.11
C LEU A 28 -4.20 10.28 8.62
N LEU A 29 -4.29 9.18 9.36
CA LEU A 29 -4.40 9.23 10.83
C LEU A 29 -3.21 9.94 11.47
N ALA A 30 -1.99 9.64 11.03
CA ALA A 30 -0.78 10.32 11.52
C ALA A 30 -0.83 11.83 11.23
N TYR A 31 -1.24 12.21 10.02
CA TYR A 31 -1.37 13.61 9.64
C TYR A 31 -2.42 14.34 10.49
N VAL A 32 -3.61 13.76 10.64
CA VAL A 32 -4.70 14.33 11.42
C VAL A 32 -4.34 14.43 12.91
N ALA A 33 -3.60 13.46 13.44
CA ALA A 33 -3.23 13.45 14.86
C ALA A 33 -2.28 14.60 15.24
N ALA A 34 -1.24 14.88 14.44
CA ALA A 34 -0.27 15.94 14.74
C ALA A 34 0.61 16.40 13.56
N GLY A 35 0.26 16.06 12.31
CA GLY A 35 1.08 16.35 11.12
C GLY A 35 1.32 17.83 10.86
N ASP A 36 0.46 18.71 11.35
CA ASP A 36 0.64 20.16 11.24
C ASP A 36 1.46 20.79 12.38
N LEU A 37 1.64 20.07 13.48
CA LEU A 37 2.28 20.59 14.69
C LEU A 37 3.69 20.02 14.87
N ILE A 38 3.92 18.76 14.49
CA ILE A 38 5.16 18.04 14.76
C ILE A 38 5.80 17.62 13.43
N PRO A 39 6.95 18.19 13.04
CA PRO A 39 7.62 17.88 11.77
C PRO A 39 7.92 16.39 11.58
N ALA A 40 8.28 15.69 12.67
CA ALA A 40 8.52 14.25 12.63
C ALA A 40 7.26 13.44 12.26
N VAL A 41 6.08 13.85 12.74
CA VAL A 41 4.81 13.19 12.42
C VAL A 41 4.42 13.46 10.96
N ARG A 42 4.69 14.66 10.45
CA ARG A 42 4.52 14.97 9.02
C ARG A 42 5.39 14.07 8.13
N ALA A 43 6.68 13.93 8.49
CA ALA A 43 7.60 13.05 7.77
C ALA A 43 7.15 11.58 7.82
N LEU A 44 6.70 11.11 8.98
CA LEU A 44 6.13 9.77 9.15
C LEU A 44 4.90 9.55 8.26
N SER A 45 3.95 10.50 8.25
CA SER A 45 2.76 10.45 7.40
C SER A 45 3.14 10.34 5.92
N GLY A 46 4.07 11.19 5.46
CA GLY A 46 4.59 11.13 4.09
C GLY A 46 5.27 9.80 3.77
N ALA A 47 6.06 9.25 4.70
CA ALA A 47 6.71 7.96 4.52
C ALA A 47 5.71 6.80 4.42
N LEU A 48 4.66 6.79 5.25
CA LEU A 48 3.59 5.80 5.20
C LEU A 48 2.83 5.87 3.86
N ALA A 49 2.47 7.07 3.42
CA ALA A 49 1.81 7.25 2.13
C ALA A 49 2.69 6.77 0.97
N GLY A 50 3.98 7.14 0.98
CA GLY A 50 4.95 6.69 0.00
C GLY A 50 5.10 5.17 -0.03
N LEU A 51 5.15 4.53 1.13
CA LEU A 51 5.24 3.07 1.23
C LEU A 51 4.00 2.39 0.64
N GLY A 52 2.80 2.92 0.91
CA GLY A 52 1.57 2.44 0.29
C GLY A 52 1.60 2.51 -1.24
N VAL A 53 2.09 3.62 -1.81
CA VAL A 53 2.26 3.77 -3.26
C VAL A 53 3.26 2.76 -3.82
N VAL A 54 4.40 2.55 -3.15
CA VAL A 54 5.41 1.56 -3.56
C VAL A 54 4.79 0.15 -3.60
N PHE A 55 4.06 -0.25 -2.57
CA PHE A 55 3.38 -1.55 -2.54
C PHE A 55 2.36 -1.70 -3.67
N LEU A 56 1.58 -0.65 -3.96
CA LEU A 56 0.64 -0.67 -5.07
C LEU A 56 1.34 -0.89 -6.41
N LEU A 57 2.40 -0.14 -6.70
CA LEU A 57 3.12 -0.24 -7.96
C LEU A 57 3.76 -1.62 -8.14
N LEU A 58 4.37 -2.17 -7.09
CA LEU A 58 4.97 -3.51 -7.12
C LEU A 58 3.93 -4.60 -7.34
N SER A 59 2.78 -4.50 -6.67
CA SER A 59 1.66 -5.43 -6.86
C SER A 59 1.08 -5.35 -8.27
N LEU A 60 0.88 -4.15 -8.82
CA LEU A 60 0.38 -3.97 -10.19
C LEU A 60 1.39 -4.52 -11.21
N ALA A 61 2.69 -4.35 -10.99
CA ALA A 61 3.72 -4.95 -11.83
C ALA A 61 3.65 -6.48 -11.77
N ALA A 62 3.49 -7.07 -10.58
CA ALA A 62 3.31 -8.51 -10.42
C ALA A 62 2.04 -9.02 -11.11
N ALA A 63 0.90 -8.34 -10.93
CA ALA A 63 -0.36 -8.67 -11.60
C ALA A 63 -0.23 -8.61 -13.12
N ALA A 64 0.44 -7.58 -13.65
CA ALA A 64 0.69 -7.45 -15.09
C ALA A 64 1.62 -8.54 -15.64
N LEU A 65 2.52 -9.09 -14.83
CA LEU A 65 3.36 -10.24 -15.21
C LEU A 65 2.56 -11.56 -15.19
N LEU A 66 1.65 -11.73 -14.23
CA LEU A 66 0.79 -12.92 -14.10
C LEU A 66 -0.36 -12.97 -15.11
N ALA A 67 -0.77 -11.83 -15.66
CA ALA A 67 -1.82 -11.75 -16.66
C ALA A 67 -1.36 -12.06 -18.10
N ARG A 68 -0.08 -12.39 -18.29
CA ARG A 68 0.51 -12.78 -19.58
C ARG A 68 0.52 -14.28 -19.75
#